data_AF-A0A846QX02-F1
#
_entry.id   AF-A0A846QX02-F1
#
_cell.length_a   1.000
_cell.length_b   1.000
_cell.length_c   1.000
_cell.angle_alpha   90.00
_cell.angle_beta   90.00
_cell.angle_gamma   90.00
#
_symmetry.space_group_name_H-M   'P 1'
#
loop_
_entity.id
_entity.type
_entity.pdbx_description
1 polymer ?
#
loop_
_entity_poly.entity_id
_entity_poly.type
_entity_poly.pdbx_seq_one_letter_code
_entity_poly.pdbx_strand_id
1 'polypeptide(L)'
;MKISRNNFIKKIGLTGLASLCIPQILLAANHPNPFIKNKGLTILFQGDSITDGNRTRDMDWNHIMGHGYAYLIASRLWHDYLGKDLMFYNRGISGDKIKDLENR
;
A
#
# COMPACT_ATOMS: atom_id res chain seq x y z
N MET A 1 -27.02 35.14 34.46
CA MET A 1 -25.84 34.26 34.46
C MET A 1 -24.60 35.11 34.11
N LYS A 2 -23.70 35.42 35.06
CA LYS A 2 -22.52 36.28 34.79
C LYS A 2 -21.52 35.50 33.93
N ILE A 3 -21.32 35.91 32.68
CA ILE A 3 -20.30 35.34 31.81
C ILE A 3 -18.94 35.87 32.26
N SER A 4 -18.11 34.99 32.84
CA SER A 4 -16.73 35.31 33.18
C SER A 4 -15.89 35.48 31.92
N ARG A 5 -15.11 36.56 31.84
CA ARG A 5 -14.20 36.88 30.73
C ARG A 5 -13.22 35.73 30.45
N ASN A 6 -12.78 35.03 31.49
CA ASN A 6 -11.89 33.87 31.36
C ASN A 6 -12.61 32.65 30.74
N ASN A 7 -13.91 32.47 31.04
CA ASN A 7 -14.71 31.41 30.43
C ASN A 7 -15.03 31.70 28.96
N PHE A 8 -15.15 32.99 28.60
CA PHE A 8 -15.33 33.43 27.22
C PHE A 8 -14.08 33.16 26.37
N ILE A 9 -12.89 33.56 26.84
CA ILE A 9 -11.62 33.31 26.13
C ILE A 9 -11.35 31.81 25.97
N LYS A 10 -11.59 31.01 27.02
CA LYS A 10 -11.45 29.54 26.94
C LYS A 10 -12.39 28.92 25.91
N LYS A 11 -13.65 29.39 25.84
CA LYS A 11 -14.61 28.92 24.85
C LYS A 11 -14.17 29.28 23.43
N ILE A 12 -13.84 30.54 23.15
CA ILE A 12 -13.40 30.96 21.81
C ILE A 12 -12.14 30.22 21.36
N GLY A 13 -11.15 30.09 22.25
CA GLY A 13 -9.92 29.36 21.94
C GLY A 13 -10.20 27.90 21.58
N LEU A 14 -11.07 27.22 22.35
CA LEU A 14 -11.44 25.84 22.09
C LEU A 14 -12.23 25.69 20.78
N THR A 15 -13.23 26.54 20.54
CA THR A 15 -14.04 26.47 19.32
C THR A 15 -13.24 26.81 18.06
N GLY A 16 -12.34 27.80 18.14
CA GLY A 16 -11.49 28.20 17.03
C GLY A 16 -10.44 27.14 16.67
N LEU A 17 -9.83 26.51 17.66
CA LEU A 17 -8.93 25.36 17.43
C LEU A 17 -9.70 24.18 16.84
N ALA A 18 -10.89 23.87 17.36
CA ALA A 18 -11.72 22.80 16.83
C ALA A 18 -12.11 23.07 15.35
N SER A 19 -12.50 24.29 15.01
CA SER A 19 -12.89 24.64 13.64
C SER A 19 -11.75 24.52 12.63
N LEU A 20 -10.50 24.74 13.06
CA LEU A 20 -9.32 24.61 12.20
C LEU A 20 -8.84 23.16 12.08
N CYS A 21 -8.88 22.40 13.17
CA CYS A 21 -8.36 21.03 13.18
C CYS A 21 -9.35 20.00 12.60
N ILE A 22 -10.66 20.16 12.83
CA ILE A 22 -11.67 19.17 12.40
C ILE A 22 -11.66 18.91 10.88
N PRO A 23 -11.58 19.94 9.99
CA PRO A 23 -11.57 19.70 8.55
C PRO A 23 -10.36 18.88 8.08
N GLN A 24 -9.19 19.13 8.66
CA GLN A 24 -7.95 18.43 8.32
C GLN A 24 -7.98 16.96 8.78
N ILE A 25 -8.55 16.72 9.96
CA ILE A 25 -8.78 15.36 10.47
C ILE A 25 -9.78 14.61 9.58
N LEU A 26 -10.88 15.25 9.17
CA LEU A 26 -11.85 14.63 8.27
C LEU A 26 -11.25 14.28 6.91
N LEU A 27 -10.46 15.19 6.31
CA LEU A 27 -9.80 14.94 5.03
C LEU A 27 -8.78 13.80 5.13
N ALA A 28 -8.01 13.73 6.21
CA ALA A 28 -7.09 12.62 6.46
C ALA A 28 -7.82 11.30 6.74
N ALA A 29 -8.96 11.35 7.44
CA ALA A 29 -9.79 10.17 7.69
C ALA A 29 -10.46 9.64 6.41
N ASN A 30 -10.74 10.52 5.45
CA ASN A 30 -11.39 10.17 4.20
C ASN A 30 -10.41 9.77 3.10
N HIS A 31 -9.22 9.29 3.44
CA HIS A 31 -8.35 8.63 2.47
C HIS A 31 -9.10 7.41 1.90
N PRO A 32 -9.45 7.40 0.60
CA PRO A 32 -10.05 6.22 0.00
C PRO A 32 -9.07 5.05 0.12
N ASN A 33 -9.36 4.12 1.01
CA ASN A 33 -8.63 2.87 1.18
C ASN A 33 -9.07 1.89 0.08
N PRO A 34 -8.18 1.02 -0.40
CA PRO A 34 -7.48 1.34 -1.64
C PRO A 34 -7.89 0.39 -2.79
N PHE A 35 -7.29 0.62 -3.96
CA PHE A 35 -7.52 0.09 -5.32
C PHE A 35 -8.14 -1.32 -5.50
N ILE A 36 -8.01 -2.23 -4.53
CA ILE A 36 -8.44 -3.63 -4.65
C ILE A 36 -9.80 -3.89 -3.97
N LYS A 37 -10.87 -3.79 -4.75
CA LYS A 37 -12.24 -4.12 -4.29
C LYS A 37 -12.47 -5.64 -4.23
N ASN A 38 -11.99 -6.38 -5.23
CA ASN A 38 -12.25 -7.81 -5.40
C ASN A 38 -11.37 -8.67 -4.50
N LYS A 39 -11.90 -9.82 -4.05
CA LYS A 39 -11.11 -10.88 -3.41
C LYS A 39 -10.51 -11.81 -4.46
N GLY A 40 -9.43 -12.52 -4.11
CA GLY A 40 -8.84 -13.56 -4.97
C GLY A 40 -8.08 -13.00 -6.18
N LEU A 41 -7.63 -11.74 -6.13
CA LEU A 41 -6.88 -11.15 -7.23
C LEU A 41 -5.49 -11.78 -7.33
N THR A 42 -5.11 -12.20 -8.54
CA THR A 42 -3.76 -12.68 -8.85
C THR A 42 -2.98 -11.59 -9.56
N ILE A 43 -1.78 -11.29 -9.05
CA ILE A 43 -0.87 -10.27 -9.57
C ILE A 43 0.42 -10.96 -10.03
N LEU A 44 0.79 -10.76 -11.29
CA LEU A 44 1.99 -11.32 -11.91
C LEU A 44 3.00 -10.20 -12.19
N PHE A 45 4.22 -10.36 -11.66
CA PHE A 45 5.36 -9.55 -12.04
C PHE A 45 6.14 -10.26 -13.14
N GLN A 46 6.41 -9.55 -14.24
CA GLN A 46 7.15 -10.05 -15.39
C GLN A 46 8.20 -9.03 -15.82
N GLY A 47 9.36 -9.49 -16.28
CA GLY A 47 10.44 -8.60 -16.73
C GLY A 47 11.80 -9.29 -16.75
N ASP A 48 12.84 -8.47 -16.68
CA ASP A 48 14.23 -8.86 -16.80
C ASP A 48 14.90 -9.08 -15.42
N SER A 49 16.19 -8.78 -15.31
CA SER A 49 16.97 -8.89 -14.08
C SER A 49 16.44 -8.05 -12.93
N ILE A 50 15.83 -6.88 -13.22
CA ILE A 50 15.27 -6.00 -12.19
C ILE A 50 14.04 -6.65 -11.54
N THR A 51 13.22 -7.33 -12.35
CA THR A 51 12.04 -8.05 -11.86
C THR A 51 12.42 -9.38 -11.23
N ASP A 52 13.34 -10.13 -11.83
CA ASP A 52 13.85 -11.41 -11.29
C ASP A 52 14.27 -11.25 -9.83
N GLY A 53 15.11 -10.24 -9.53
CA GLY A 53 15.52 -9.93 -8.17
C GLY A 53 16.19 -11.10 -7.44
N ASN A 54 16.79 -12.02 -8.20
CA ASN A 54 17.34 -13.29 -7.71
C ASN A 54 16.28 -14.19 -7.03
N ARG A 55 15.08 -14.27 -7.60
CA ARG A 55 14.05 -15.16 -7.07
C ARG A 55 14.45 -16.63 -7.21
N THR A 56 14.02 -17.45 -6.26
CA THR A 56 14.12 -18.90 -6.44
C THR A 56 13.10 -19.40 -7.46
N ARG A 57 13.42 -20.55 -8.06
CA ARG A 57 12.55 -21.27 -9.00
C ARG A 57 12.18 -22.66 -8.47
N ASP A 58 12.43 -22.87 -7.19
CA ASP A 58 12.12 -24.06 -6.42
C ASP A 58 10.99 -23.77 -5.42
N MET A 59 10.87 -24.60 -4.38
CA MET A 59 9.82 -24.49 -3.36
C MET A 59 10.25 -23.64 -2.15
N ASP A 60 11.32 -22.84 -2.25
CA ASP A 60 11.70 -21.90 -1.20
C ASP A 60 10.81 -20.66 -1.22
N TRP A 61 9.79 -20.68 -0.37
CA TRP A 61 8.81 -19.62 -0.22
C TRP A 61 9.40 -18.27 0.22
N ASN A 62 10.54 -18.27 0.94
CA ASN A 62 11.13 -17.02 1.43
C ASN A 62 11.76 -16.21 0.29
N HIS A 63 12.15 -16.89 -0.80
CA HIS A 63 12.88 -16.29 -1.91
C HIS A 63 12.12 -16.34 -3.25
N ILE A 64 10.90 -16.87 -3.26
CA ILE A 64 10.10 -17.05 -4.49
C ILE A 64 9.77 -15.72 -5.21
N MET A 65 9.81 -14.60 -4.47
CA MET A 65 9.62 -13.25 -5.01
C MET A 65 10.94 -12.52 -5.29
N GLY A 66 12.08 -13.07 -4.89
CA GLY A 66 13.39 -12.42 -4.91
C GLY A 66 13.56 -11.34 -3.83
N HIS A 67 14.59 -10.52 -3.97
CA HIS A 67 14.93 -9.43 -3.04
C HIS A 67 14.69 -8.04 -3.65
N GLY A 68 13.90 -7.98 -4.72
CA GLY A 68 13.65 -6.77 -5.50
C GLY A 68 12.32 -6.08 -5.15
N TYR A 69 11.91 -5.19 -6.06
CA TYR A 69 10.67 -4.42 -5.91
C TYR A 69 9.41 -5.31 -5.85
N ALA A 70 9.41 -6.45 -6.55
CA ALA A 70 8.29 -7.40 -6.54
C ALA A 70 8.00 -7.92 -5.13
N TYR A 71 9.05 -8.24 -4.35
CA TYR A 71 8.93 -8.65 -2.95
C TYR A 71 8.37 -7.53 -2.06
N LEU A 72 8.89 -6.30 -2.20
CA LEU A 72 8.45 -5.16 -1.39
C LEU A 72 6.99 -4.80 -1.65
N ILE A 73 6.56 -4.79 -2.92
CA ILE A 73 5.17 -4.52 -3.29
C ILE A 73 4.25 -5.63 -2.78
N ALA A 74 4.59 -6.91 -3.02
CA ALA A 74 3.78 -8.03 -2.56
C ALA A 74 3.62 -8.01 -1.03
N SER A 75 4.72 -7.80 -0.29
CA SER A 75 4.71 -7.72 1.17
C SER A 75 3.80 -6.59 1.68
N ARG A 76 3.92 -5.39 1.09
CA ARG A 76 3.10 -4.24 1.48
C ARG A 76 1.62 -4.46 1.18
N LEU A 77 1.29 -5.02 0.00
CA LEU A 77 -0.09 -5.27 -0.38
C LEU A 77 -0.73 -6.41 0.43
N TRP A 78 0.02 -7.47 0.75
CA TRP A 78 -0.49 -8.49 1.68
C TRP A 78 -0.76 -7.91 3.08
N HIS A 79 0.10 -7.02 3.56
CA HIS A 79 -0.12 -6.34 4.84
C HIS A 79 -1.33 -5.40 4.83
N ASP A 80 -1.45 -4.56 3.79
CA ASP A 80 -2.51 -3.54 3.71
C ASP A 80 -3.90 -4.15 3.43
N TYR A 81 -3.96 -5.33 2.79
CA TYR A 81 -5.20 -5.95 2.31
C TYR A 81 -5.44 -7.36 2.87
N LEU A 82 -5.35 -7.51 4.19
CA LEU A 82 -5.69 -8.76 4.87
C LEU A 82 -7.11 -9.22 4.51
N GLY A 83 -7.28 -10.53 4.26
CA GLY A 83 -8.57 -11.13 3.91
C GLY A 83 -9.08 -10.84 2.49
N LYS A 84 -8.26 -10.25 1.62
CA LYS A 84 -8.53 -10.13 0.18
C LYS A 84 -8.02 -11.32 -0.64
N ASP A 85 -7.35 -12.29 -0.03
CA ASP A 85 -6.84 -13.50 -0.67
C ASP A 85 -6.00 -13.20 -1.92
N LEU A 86 -5.14 -12.18 -1.83
CA LEU A 86 -4.26 -11.81 -2.93
C LEU A 86 -3.22 -12.90 -3.19
N MET A 87 -2.92 -13.16 -4.46
CA MET A 87 -1.85 -14.05 -4.87
C MET A 87 -0.82 -13.29 -5.72
N PHE A 88 0.46 -13.50 -5.44
CA PHE A 88 1.55 -12.86 -6.17
C PHE A 88 2.47 -13.90 -6.81
N TYR A 89 2.87 -13.64 -8.03
CA TYR A 89 3.87 -14.44 -8.74
C TYR A 89 4.94 -13.53 -9.32
N ASN A 90 6.20 -13.96 -9.21
CA ASN A 90 7.30 -13.35 -9.92
C ASN A 90 7.80 -14.31 -11.01
N ARG A 91 7.75 -13.87 -12.27
CA ARG A 91 8.23 -14.63 -13.44
C ARG A 91 9.42 -13.98 -14.13
N GLY A 92 9.96 -12.89 -13.59
CA GLY A 92 11.13 -12.22 -14.17
C GLY A 92 12.32 -13.17 -14.33
N ILE A 93 13.08 -12.98 -15.41
CA ILE A 93 14.31 -13.73 -15.69
C ILE A 93 15.42 -12.77 -16.13
N SER A 94 16.55 -12.83 -15.42
CA SER A 94 17.72 -12.01 -15.71
C SER A 94 18.23 -12.18 -17.14
N GLY A 95 18.42 -11.06 -17.83
CA GLY A 95 18.91 -11.02 -19.22
C GLY A 95 17.83 -11.07 -20.29
N ASP A 96 16.57 -11.29 -19.91
CA ASP A 96 15.44 -11.25 -20.84
C ASP A 96 15.32 -9.89 -21.52
N LYS A 97 15.03 -9.92 -22.82
CA LYS A 97 14.59 -8.79 -23.63
C LYS A 97 13.13 -9.01 -24.06
N ILE A 98 12.56 -8.01 -24.73
CA ILE A 98 11.17 -8.04 -25.20
C ILE A 98 10.86 -9.33 -26.00
N LYS A 99 11.76 -9.76 -26.88
CA LYS A 99 11.59 -11.01 -27.67
C LYS A 99 11.54 -12.27 -26.80
N ASP A 100 12.29 -12.30 -25.71
CA ASP A 100 12.30 -13.44 -24.79
C ASP A 100 10.99 -13.54 -24.02
N LEU A 101 10.38 -12.39 -23.71
CA LEU A 101 9.06 -12.31 -23.08
C LEU A 101 7.93 -12.69 -24.04
N GLU A 102 8.04 -12.32 -25.32
CA GLU A 102 7.05 -12.69 -26.34
C GLU A 102 7.00 -14.21 -26.58
N ASN A 103 8.12 -14.90 -26.41
CA ASN A 103 8.22 -16.36 -26.61
C ASN A 103 7.72 -17.19 -25.41
N ARG A 104 7.06 -16.59 -24.42
CA ARG A 104 6.60 -17.25 -23.18
C ARG A 104 5.09 -17.18 -23.01
#